data_AF-A0A7H9ENW4-F1
#
_entry.id   AF-A0A7H9ENW4-F1
#
_cell.length_a   1.000
_cell.length_b   1.000
_cell.length_c   1.000
_cell.angle_alpha   90.00
_cell.angle_beta   90.00
_cell.angle_gamma   90.00
#
_symmetry.space_group_name_H-M   'P 1'
#
loop_
_entity.id
_entity.type
_entity.pdbx_description
1 polymer ?
#
loop_
_entity_poly.entity_id
_entity_poly.type
_entity_poly.pdbx_seq_one_letter_code
_entity_poly.pdbx_strand_id
1 'polypeptide(L)'
;MKNTLDNHQPQYDPQEAIKNGNLQQRQRAYERSIREAKKRLKAAEAMGDVEMVTKTKSFIAGRQRQLREFIQQVNADSGKEYQILVRDYSREQAHNFTRRHVAYINDYRRKEFNELIKEYGPHGFPKTAQEYQRLLYSKDTGQAVHAYVNARKQHTVEPVVSYKDYVNAKKQLDQEIVGMTTSTGQVIKSYSDHTFDSIFGVRKDPHGNRRIGVSIYEMKEMFTEGRVKRNDERLSTTFHTVHGYVVVNDKGKIVTLVPRKG
;
A
#
# COMPACT_ATOMS: atom_id res chain seq x y z
N MET A 1 -10.30 -19.57 68.00
CA MET A 1 -10.32 -18.37 67.14
C MET A 1 -9.87 -18.76 65.75
N LYS A 2 -10.75 -18.75 64.74
CA LYS A 2 -10.38 -19.00 63.34
C LYS A 2 -9.86 -17.69 62.75
N ASN A 3 -8.61 -17.70 62.32
CA ASN A 3 -7.93 -16.58 61.70
C ASN A 3 -8.32 -16.56 60.21
N THR A 4 -9.26 -15.71 59.81
CA THR A 4 -9.59 -15.49 58.39
C THR A 4 -8.68 -14.40 57.85
N LEU A 5 -7.61 -14.80 57.18
CA LEU A 5 -6.82 -13.93 56.30
C LEU A 5 -7.70 -13.57 55.10
N ASP A 6 -8.51 -12.52 55.23
CA ASP A 6 -9.27 -12.00 54.11
C ASP A 6 -8.30 -11.32 53.12
N ASN A 7 -8.32 -11.79 51.87
CA ASN A 7 -7.49 -11.23 50.82
C ASN A 7 -8.00 -9.84 50.42
N HIS A 8 -7.36 -8.80 50.95
CA HIS A 8 -7.65 -7.39 50.62
C HIS A 8 -7.15 -6.95 49.24
N GLN A 9 -6.67 -7.87 48.39
CA GLN A 9 -6.29 -7.53 47.03
C GLN A 9 -7.54 -7.24 46.17
N PRO A 10 -7.50 -6.21 45.31
CA PRO A 10 -8.57 -5.94 44.37
C PRO A 10 -8.82 -7.16 43.48
N GLN A 11 -10.06 -7.65 43.49
CA GLN A 11 -10.51 -8.72 42.62
C GLN A 11 -10.82 -8.11 41.25
N TYR A 12 -10.17 -8.61 40.19
CA TYR A 12 -10.42 -8.21 38.82
C TYR A 12 -11.34 -9.21 38.13
N ASP A 13 -12.32 -8.74 37.36
CA ASP A 13 -13.08 -9.61 36.46
C ASP A 13 -12.12 -10.21 35.40
N PRO A 14 -11.95 -11.54 35.36
CA PRO A 14 -11.07 -12.20 34.39
C PRO A 14 -11.43 -11.85 32.93
N GLN A 15 -12.71 -11.67 32.62
CA GLN A 15 -13.14 -11.33 31.25
C GLN A 15 -12.72 -9.92 30.87
N GLU A 16 -12.92 -8.94 31.77
CA GLU A 16 -12.44 -7.58 31.60
C GLU A 16 -10.91 -7.52 31.47
N ALA A 17 -10.18 -8.29 32.28
CA ALA A 17 -8.72 -8.36 32.23
C ALA A 17 -8.21 -8.89 30.87
N ILE A 18 -8.83 -9.95 30.34
CA ILE A 18 -8.49 -10.50 29.01
C ILE A 18 -8.79 -9.47 27.91
N LYS A 19 -9.96 -8.81 27.97
CA LYS A 19 -10.35 -7.77 27.00
C LYS A 19 -9.36 -6.61 26.99
N ASN A 20 -8.98 -6.11 28.17
CA ASN A 20 -8.00 -5.03 28.31
C ASN A 20 -6.61 -5.46 27.82
N GLY A 21 -6.21 -6.71 28.09
CA GLY A 21 -5.00 -7.31 27.56
C GLY A 21 -4.96 -7.31 26.03
N ASN A 22 -6.07 -7.68 25.37
CA ASN A 22 -6.17 -7.66 23.91
C ASN A 22 -6.06 -6.23 23.33
N LEU A 23 -6.68 -5.24 23.98
CA LEU A 23 -6.57 -3.83 23.60
C LEU A 23 -5.13 -3.31 23.71
N GLN A 24 -4.44 -3.67 24.79
CA GLN A 24 -3.02 -3.34 24.96
C GLN A 24 -2.13 -4.02 23.91
N GLN A 25 -2.41 -5.28 23.56
CA GLN A 25 -1.68 -5.96 22.49
C GLN A 25 -1.87 -5.26 21.12
N ARG A 26 -3.09 -4.80 20.82
CA ARG A 26 -3.37 -3.99 19.63
C ARG A 26 -2.61 -2.67 19.65
N GLN A 27 -2.59 -1.95 20.78
CA GLN A 27 -1.77 -0.76 20.95
C GLN A 27 -0.28 -1.04 20.66
N ARG A 28 0.26 -2.13 21.24
CA ARG A 28 1.65 -2.56 21.02
C ARG A 28 1.95 -2.85 19.55
N ALA A 29 0.97 -3.36 18.79
CA ALA A 29 1.12 -3.56 17.35
C ALA A 29 1.29 -2.24 16.59
N TYR A 30 0.49 -1.22 16.90
CA TYR A 30 0.65 0.13 16.36
C TYR A 30 2.01 0.72 16.71
N GLU A 31 2.42 0.65 17.98
CA GLU A 31 3.72 1.16 18.46
C GLU A 31 4.90 0.49 17.75
N ARG A 32 4.86 -0.85 17.59
CA ARG A 32 5.86 -1.59 16.79
C ARG A 32 5.90 -1.09 15.36
N SER A 33 4.75 -0.89 14.73
CA SER A 33 4.69 -0.37 13.35
C SER A 33 5.32 1.02 13.22
N ILE A 34 5.13 1.90 14.20
CA ILE A 34 5.72 3.24 14.23
C ILE A 34 7.24 3.16 14.42
N ARG A 35 7.69 2.30 15.33
CA ARG A 35 9.12 2.06 15.59
C ARG A 35 9.84 1.58 14.33
N GLU A 36 9.25 0.63 13.61
CA GLU A 36 9.80 0.12 12.35
C GLU A 36 9.83 1.19 11.25
N ALA A 37 8.80 2.05 11.17
CA ALA A 37 8.83 3.18 10.25
C ALA A 37 9.94 4.19 10.58
N LYS A 38 10.19 4.48 11.86
CA LYS A 38 11.30 5.34 12.29
C LYS A 38 12.68 4.73 12.00
N LYS A 39 12.85 3.41 12.09
CA LYS A 39 14.08 2.73 11.64
C LYS A 39 14.29 2.91 10.13
N ARG A 40 13.24 2.79 9.33
CA ARG A 40 13.29 3.04 7.88
C ARG A 40 13.62 4.49 7.56
N LEU A 41 13.08 5.45 8.32
CA LEU A 41 13.41 6.86 8.18
C LEU A 41 14.91 7.10 8.37
N LYS A 42 15.47 6.60 9.47
CA LYS A 42 16.92 6.72 9.73
C LYS A 42 17.77 6.07 8.63
N ALA A 43 17.31 4.95 8.06
CA ALA A 43 17.98 4.33 6.94
C ALA A 43 17.94 5.22 5.69
N ALA A 44 16.78 5.78 5.37
CA ALA A 44 16.62 6.72 4.25
C ALA A 44 17.50 7.96 4.41
N GLU A 45 17.54 8.54 5.62
CA GLU A 45 18.41 9.67 5.95
C GLU A 45 19.89 9.33 5.74
N ALA A 46 20.34 8.16 6.23
CA ALA A 46 21.71 7.69 6.04
C ALA A 46 22.08 7.44 4.56
N MET A 47 21.09 7.20 3.71
CA MET A 47 21.28 6.98 2.27
C MET A 47 21.18 8.26 1.44
N GLY A 48 20.84 9.41 2.06
CA GLY A 48 20.61 10.66 1.33
C GLY A 48 19.37 10.63 0.43
N ASP A 49 18.44 9.69 0.67
CA ASP A 49 17.23 9.53 -0.14
C ASP A 49 16.14 10.50 0.35
N VAL A 50 16.22 11.76 -0.09
CA VAL A 50 15.35 12.87 0.34
C VAL A 50 13.87 12.56 0.15
N GLU A 51 13.54 11.85 -0.93
CA GLU A 51 12.17 11.49 -1.26
C GLU A 51 11.62 10.43 -0.30
N MET A 52 12.41 9.38 -0.05
CA MET A 52 12.08 8.35 0.93
C MET A 52 12.00 8.91 2.36
N VAL A 53 12.86 9.86 2.72
CA VAL A 53 12.80 10.58 3.99
C VAL A 53 11.45 11.28 4.14
N THR A 54 11.07 12.07 3.14
CA THR A 54 9.82 12.83 3.15
C THR A 54 8.61 11.90 3.27
N LYS A 55 8.54 10.86 2.44
CA LYS A 55 7.46 9.88 2.45
C LYS A 55 7.37 9.11 3.78
N THR A 56 8.50 8.70 4.33
CA THR A 56 8.54 7.95 5.59
C THR A 56 8.11 8.83 6.77
N LYS A 57 8.47 10.12 6.78
CA LYS A 57 7.96 11.09 7.78
C LYS A 57 6.44 11.19 7.73
N SER A 58 5.84 11.32 6.55
CA SER A 58 4.37 11.36 6.40
C SER A 58 3.70 10.07 6.90
N PHE A 59 4.28 8.90 6.62
CA PHE A 59 3.75 7.62 7.13
C PHE A 59 3.84 7.49 8.65
N ILE A 60 4.94 7.95 9.26
CA ILE A 60 5.08 7.98 10.72
C ILE A 60 3.97 8.85 11.32
N ALA A 61 3.76 10.06 10.79
CA ALA A 61 2.73 10.97 11.27
C ALA A 61 1.32 10.35 11.16
N GLY A 62 1.01 9.69 10.04
CA GLY A 62 -0.26 8.98 9.83
C GLY A 62 -0.48 7.83 10.85
N ARG A 63 0.54 7.00 11.08
CA ARG A 63 0.47 5.91 12.06
C ARG A 63 0.32 6.42 13.50
N GLN A 64 1.04 7.49 13.84
CA GLN A 64 0.92 8.13 15.14
C GLN A 64 -0.48 8.73 15.36
N ARG A 65 -1.10 9.27 14.30
CA ARG A 65 -2.50 9.73 14.35
C ARG A 65 -3.44 8.57 14.62
N GLN A 66 -3.33 7.48 13.87
CA GLN A 66 -4.15 6.27 14.07
C GLN A 66 -4.02 5.70 15.49
N LEU A 67 -2.80 5.68 16.05
CA LEU A 67 -2.59 5.27 17.43
C LEU A 67 -3.32 6.18 18.42
N ARG A 68 -3.26 7.50 18.23
CA ARG A 68 -3.98 8.46 19.09
C ARG A 68 -5.49 8.27 19.01
N GLU A 69 -6.02 8.15 17.79
CA GLU A 69 -7.46 7.93 17.55
C GLU A 69 -7.92 6.61 18.19
N PHE A 70 -7.15 5.53 18.04
CA PHE A 70 -7.45 4.24 18.67
C PHE A 70 -7.47 4.33 20.20
N ILE A 71 -6.47 4.95 20.82
CA ILE A 71 -6.42 5.13 22.29
C ILE A 71 -7.60 5.98 22.77
N GLN A 72 -7.89 7.09 22.07
CA GLN A 72 -9.00 7.98 22.41
C GLN A 72 -10.35 7.24 22.34
N GLN A 73 -10.59 6.53 21.24
CA GLN A 73 -11.83 5.77 21.04
C GLN A 73 -12.01 4.70 22.12
N VAL A 74 -10.98 3.89 22.38
CA VAL A 74 -11.05 2.83 23.40
C VAL A 74 -11.36 3.39 24.79
N ASN A 75 -10.72 4.50 25.17
CA ASN A 75 -10.97 5.11 26.47
C ASN A 75 -12.36 5.75 26.55
N ALA A 76 -12.83 6.40 25.48
CA ALA A 76 -14.18 6.96 25.42
C ALA A 76 -15.27 5.87 25.51
N ASP A 77 -15.11 4.79 24.74
CA ASP A 77 -16.07 3.68 24.69
C ASP A 77 -16.09 2.86 26.00
N SER A 78 -15.05 2.96 26.82
CA SER A 78 -14.94 2.20 28.06
C SER A 78 -15.93 2.64 29.15
N GLY A 79 -16.32 3.92 29.15
CA GLY A 79 -17.11 4.53 30.23
C GLY A 79 -16.43 4.46 31.60
N LYS A 80 -15.14 4.11 31.68
CA LYS A 80 -14.38 4.01 32.93
C LYS A 80 -13.80 5.38 33.29
N GLU A 81 -13.71 5.67 34.59
CA GLU A 81 -13.06 6.88 35.09
C GLU A 81 -11.54 6.89 34.86
N TYR A 82 -10.94 5.72 34.61
CA TYR A 82 -9.52 5.56 34.34
C TYR A 82 -9.27 5.17 32.87
N GLN A 83 -8.08 5.51 32.37
CA GLN A 83 -7.67 5.16 31.01
C GLN A 83 -7.25 3.68 30.94
N ILE A 84 -7.88 2.92 30.05
CA ILE A 84 -7.48 1.54 29.72
C ILE A 84 -6.16 1.54 28.96
N LEU A 85 -6.01 2.49 28.02
CA LEU A 85 -4.85 2.63 27.17
C LEU A 85 -4.20 4.00 27.36
N VAL A 86 -2.88 4.03 27.46
CA VAL A 86 -2.08 5.26 27.58
C VAL A 86 -0.97 5.22 26.55
N ARG A 87 -0.79 6.32 25.81
CA ARG A 87 0.25 6.40 24.79
C ARG A 87 1.63 6.43 25.44
N ASP A 88 2.48 5.48 25.07
CA ASP A 88 3.86 5.42 25.54
C ASP A 88 4.83 5.76 24.40
N TYR A 89 5.36 6.98 24.44
CA TYR A 89 6.28 7.48 23.42
C TYR A 89 7.59 6.68 23.39
N SER A 90 8.04 6.13 24.52
CA SER A 90 9.27 5.33 24.59
C SER A 90 9.16 4.07 23.71
N ARG A 91 7.95 3.49 23.62
CA ARG A 91 7.68 2.31 22.78
C ARG A 91 7.70 2.62 21.30
N GLU A 92 7.55 3.87 20.90
CA GLU A 92 7.70 4.27 19.51
C GLU A 92 9.15 4.62 19.15
N GLN A 93 10.10 4.70 20.10
CA GLN A 93 11.46 5.16 19.81
C GLN A 93 12.27 4.08 19.08
N ALA A 94 12.95 4.49 18.01
CA ALA A 94 13.90 3.66 17.27
C ALA A 94 15.29 3.74 17.93
N HIS A 95 15.39 3.25 19.16
CA HIS A 95 16.67 3.01 19.83
C HIS A 95 17.49 1.98 19.04
N ASN A 96 18.82 2.06 19.13
CA ASN A 96 19.75 1.11 18.51
C ASN A 96 19.78 1.08 16.98
N PHE A 97 19.40 2.19 16.31
CA PHE A 97 19.71 2.33 14.90
C PHE A 97 21.24 2.42 14.72
N THR A 98 21.80 1.41 14.07
CA THR A 98 23.23 1.28 13.79
C THR A 98 23.43 1.16 12.28
N ARG A 99 24.66 1.39 11.79
CA ARG A 99 25.01 1.09 10.38
C ARG A 99 24.63 -0.33 9.95
N ARG A 100 24.60 -1.29 10.88
CA ARG A 100 24.12 -2.67 10.64
C ARG A 100 22.65 -2.73 10.19
N HIS A 101 21.79 -1.81 10.66
CA HIS A 101 20.39 -1.74 10.21
C HIS A 101 20.26 -1.24 8.77
N VAL A 102 21.08 -0.26 8.37
CA VAL A 102 21.17 0.18 6.97
C VAL A 102 21.66 -0.96 6.10
N ALA A 103 22.71 -1.66 6.53
CA ALA A 103 23.23 -2.84 5.84
C ALA A 103 22.17 -3.94 5.72
N TYR A 104 21.38 -4.21 6.76
CA TYR A 104 20.29 -5.18 6.73
C TYR A 104 19.20 -4.80 5.71
N ILE A 105 18.77 -3.54 5.69
CA ILE A 105 17.75 -3.08 4.73
C ILE A 105 18.28 -3.18 3.29
N ASN A 106 19.53 -2.78 3.07
CA ASN A 106 20.18 -2.89 1.76
C ASN A 106 20.38 -4.36 1.36
N ASP A 107 20.75 -5.22 2.30
CA ASP A 107 20.94 -6.66 2.06
C ASP A 107 19.60 -7.34 1.73
N TYR A 108 18.53 -7.00 2.44
CA TYR A 108 17.19 -7.48 2.15
C TYR A 108 16.75 -7.10 0.72
N ARG A 109 16.93 -5.82 0.32
CA ARG A 109 16.57 -5.36 -1.04
C ARG A 109 17.46 -5.94 -2.11
N ARG A 110 18.74 -6.10 -1.83
CA ARG A 110 19.68 -6.79 -2.71
C ARG A 110 19.29 -8.25 -2.89
N LYS A 111 18.91 -8.95 -1.82
CA LYS A 111 18.42 -10.34 -1.87
C LYS A 111 17.14 -10.44 -2.70
N GLU A 112 16.15 -9.60 -2.42
CA GLU A 112 14.90 -9.53 -3.19
C GLU A 112 15.18 -9.28 -4.68
N PHE A 113 16.02 -8.30 -5.01
CA PHE A 113 16.41 -8.03 -6.40
C PHE A 113 17.13 -9.23 -7.03
N ASN A 114 18.07 -9.85 -6.34
CA ASN A 114 18.80 -11.00 -6.85
C ASN A 114 17.88 -12.22 -7.06
N GLU A 115 16.89 -12.43 -6.18
CA GLU A 115 15.86 -13.46 -6.33
C GLU A 115 15.00 -13.19 -7.56
N LEU A 116 14.56 -11.94 -7.77
CA LEU A 116 13.82 -11.55 -8.97
C LEU A 116 14.63 -11.82 -10.25
N ILE A 117 15.90 -11.42 -10.29
CA ILE A 117 16.77 -11.66 -11.45
C ILE A 117 17.00 -13.15 -11.67
N LYS A 118 17.16 -13.93 -10.60
CA LYS A 118 17.33 -15.39 -10.67
C LYS A 118 16.09 -16.09 -11.22
N GLU A 119 14.91 -15.67 -10.79
CA GLU A 119 13.64 -16.31 -11.15
C GLU A 119 13.12 -15.87 -12.51
N TYR A 120 13.19 -14.58 -12.82
CA TYR A 120 12.54 -13.97 -13.99
C TYR A 120 13.53 -13.51 -15.07
N GLY A 121 14.84 -13.70 -14.84
CA GLY A 121 15.91 -13.21 -15.70
C GLY A 121 16.19 -11.71 -15.51
N PRO A 122 17.34 -11.22 -15.99
CA PRO A 122 17.72 -9.82 -15.87
C PRO A 122 16.96 -8.89 -16.81
N HIS A 123 16.34 -9.43 -17.87
CA HIS A 123 15.61 -8.64 -18.85
C HIS A 123 14.44 -7.92 -18.21
N GLY A 124 14.29 -6.64 -18.54
CA GLY A 124 13.18 -5.81 -18.07
C GLY A 124 13.32 -5.31 -16.63
N PHE A 125 14.36 -5.69 -15.89
CA PHE A 125 14.68 -5.15 -14.56
C PHE A 125 15.77 -4.05 -14.62
N PRO A 126 15.89 -3.21 -13.57
CA PRO A 126 17.02 -2.30 -13.40
C PRO A 126 18.36 -3.04 -13.43
N LYS A 127 19.47 -2.36 -13.76
CA LYS A 127 20.77 -3.04 -13.89
C LYS A 127 21.39 -3.43 -12.54
N THR A 128 21.03 -2.70 -11.48
CA THR A 128 21.62 -2.88 -10.16
C THR A 128 20.55 -2.85 -9.06
N ALA A 129 20.83 -3.54 -7.95
CA ALA A 129 19.99 -3.47 -6.76
C ALA A 129 19.83 -2.05 -6.21
N GLN A 130 20.86 -1.20 -6.37
CA GLN A 130 20.79 0.20 -5.93
C GLN A 130 19.86 1.03 -6.82
N GLU A 131 19.90 0.82 -8.14
CA GLU A 131 18.96 1.44 -9.07
C GLU A 131 17.52 0.98 -8.78
N TYR A 132 17.32 -0.32 -8.58
CA TYR A 132 16.04 -0.89 -8.18
C TYR A 132 15.49 -0.26 -6.90
N GLN A 133 16.35 -0.11 -5.88
CA GLN A 133 15.99 0.52 -4.62
C GLN A 133 15.58 1.99 -4.81
N ARG A 134 16.36 2.78 -5.56
CA ARG A 134 16.05 4.19 -5.84
C ARG A 134 14.70 4.33 -6.55
N LEU A 135 14.43 3.48 -7.54
CA LEU A 135 13.18 3.51 -8.30
C LEU A 135 11.97 3.15 -7.41
N LEU A 136 12.07 2.09 -6.59
CA LEU A 136 10.97 1.69 -5.70
C LEU A 136 10.54 2.79 -4.71
N TYR A 137 11.49 3.60 -4.25
CA TYR A 137 11.23 4.61 -3.23
C TYR A 137 10.86 5.97 -3.79
N SER A 138 11.10 6.20 -5.08
CA SER A 138 10.70 7.44 -5.72
C SER A 138 9.17 7.54 -5.87
N LYS A 139 8.61 8.74 -5.72
CA LYS A 139 7.18 9.03 -5.91
C LYS A 139 6.77 8.85 -7.36
N ASP A 140 7.65 9.23 -8.27
CA ASP A 140 7.36 9.25 -9.70
C ASP A 140 7.47 7.85 -10.32
N THR A 141 8.28 6.96 -9.76
CA THR A 141 8.54 5.63 -10.33
C THR A 141 8.13 4.47 -9.43
N GLY A 142 8.04 4.67 -8.12
CA GLY A 142 7.89 3.58 -7.15
C GLY A 142 6.62 2.77 -7.29
N GLN A 143 5.49 3.43 -7.59
CA GLN A 143 4.24 2.72 -7.87
C GLN A 143 4.36 1.83 -9.12
N ALA A 144 4.95 2.36 -10.19
CA ALA A 144 5.11 1.68 -11.47
C ALA A 144 6.05 0.47 -11.33
N VAL A 145 7.18 0.64 -10.63
CA VAL A 145 8.12 -0.47 -10.38
C VAL A 145 7.53 -1.53 -9.46
N HIS A 146 6.77 -1.12 -8.44
CA HIS A 146 6.04 -2.06 -7.58
C HIS A 146 5.02 -2.89 -8.38
N ALA A 147 4.21 -2.22 -9.22
CA ALA A 147 3.26 -2.89 -10.09
C ALA A 147 3.95 -3.87 -11.05
N TYR A 148 5.05 -3.46 -11.71
CA TYR A 148 5.84 -4.32 -12.59
C TYR A 148 6.34 -5.58 -11.90
N VAL A 149 6.93 -5.43 -10.69
CA VAL A 149 7.43 -6.58 -9.91
C VAL A 149 6.31 -7.55 -9.57
N ASN A 150 5.15 -7.04 -9.16
CA ASN A 150 4.00 -7.89 -8.87
C ASN A 150 3.46 -8.58 -10.12
N ALA A 151 3.45 -7.89 -11.27
CA ALA A 151 3.01 -8.46 -12.53
C ALA A 151 3.92 -9.60 -13.00
N ARG A 152 5.25 -9.47 -12.82
CA ARG A 152 6.21 -10.55 -13.07
C ARG A 152 5.93 -11.75 -12.16
N LYS A 153 5.73 -11.51 -10.86
CA LYS A 153 5.41 -12.54 -9.86
C LYS A 153 4.09 -13.27 -10.12
N GLN A 154 3.12 -12.57 -10.65
CA GLN A 154 1.81 -13.12 -10.97
C GLN A 154 1.73 -13.64 -12.40
N HIS A 155 2.80 -13.57 -13.19
CA HIS A 155 2.80 -13.91 -14.62
C HIS A 155 1.68 -13.22 -15.40
N THR A 156 1.35 -11.97 -15.05
CA THR A 156 0.33 -11.15 -15.71
C THR A 156 0.92 -10.15 -16.71
N VAL A 157 2.23 -10.22 -16.95
CA VAL A 157 2.95 -9.41 -17.94
C VAL A 157 3.99 -10.23 -18.68
N GLU A 158 4.14 -9.95 -19.97
CA GLU A 158 5.12 -10.62 -20.83
C GLU A 158 6.57 -10.27 -20.45
N PRO A 159 7.54 -11.21 -20.58
CA PRO A 159 8.96 -10.95 -20.29
C PRO A 159 9.63 -9.84 -21.11
N VAL A 160 9.08 -9.52 -22.28
CA VAL A 160 9.57 -8.43 -23.13
C VAL A 160 9.29 -7.06 -22.53
N VAL A 161 8.27 -6.95 -21.67
CA VAL A 161 7.92 -5.70 -20.99
C VAL A 161 8.92 -5.42 -19.87
N SER A 162 9.37 -4.18 -19.81
CA SER A 162 10.34 -3.69 -18.83
C SER A 162 9.72 -2.79 -17.78
N TYR A 163 10.43 -2.59 -16.67
CA TYR A 163 10.06 -1.59 -15.67
C TYR A 163 9.93 -0.18 -16.26
N LYS A 164 10.67 0.14 -17.33
CA LYS A 164 10.62 1.44 -17.99
C LYS A 164 9.29 1.66 -18.70
N ASP A 165 8.71 0.62 -19.27
CA ASP A 165 7.40 0.70 -19.91
C ASP A 165 6.33 1.06 -18.88
N TYR A 166 6.38 0.43 -17.69
CA TYR A 166 5.51 0.78 -16.57
C TYR A 166 5.73 2.23 -16.09
N VAL A 167 6.97 2.70 -16.03
CA VAL A 167 7.29 4.10 -15.68
C VAL A 167 6.73 5.08 -16.73
N ASN A 168 6.84 4.75 -18.01
CA ASN A 168 6.28 5.56 -19.09
C ASN A 168 4.75 5.58 -19.06
N ALA A 169 4.12 4.43 -18.85
CA ALA A 169 2.67 4.32 -18.68
C ALA A 169 2.19 5.15 -17.48
N LYS A 170 2.93 5.13 -16.35
CA LYS A 170 2.65 5.98 -15.19
C LYS A 170 2.66 7.46 -15.56
N LYS A 171 3.71 7.91 -16.25
CA LYS A 171 3.83 9.30 -16.68
C LYS A 171 2.64 9.72 -17.56
N GLN A 172 2.25 8.88 -18.52
CA GLN A 172 1.08 9.14 -19.36
C GLN A 172 -0.22 9.17 -18.54
N LEU A 173 -0.45 8.20 -17.65
CA LEU A 173 -1.64 8.21 -16.78
C LEU A 173 -1.71 9.47 -15.90
N ASP A 174 -0.60 9.90 -15.31
CA ASP A 174 -0.54 11.10 -14.48
C ASP A 174 -0.80 12.38 -15.28
N GLN A 175 -0.35 12.43 -16.54
CA GLN A 175 -0.53 13.60 -17.42
C GLN A 175 -1.90 13.65 -18.09
N GLU A 176 -2.45 12.48 -18.44
CA GLU A 176 -3.56 12.39 -19.37
C GLU A 176 -4.87 11.93 -18.73
N ILE A 177 -4.81 11.20 -17.62
CA ILE A 177 -5.97 10.60 -16.96
C ILE A 177 -6.24 11.26 -15.60
N VAL A 178 -5.20 11.49 -14.80
CA VAL A 178 -5.37 12.18 -13.51
C VAL A 178 -5.78 13.63 -13.75
N GLY A 179 -6.87 14.06 -13.12
CA GLY A 179 -7.49 15.37 -13.32
C GLY A 179 -8.59 15.38 -14.39
N MET A 180 -8.73 14.31 -15.17
CA MET A 180 -9.79 14.21 -16.18
C MET A 180 -11.18 14.12 -15.53
N THR A 181 -12.15 14.80 -16.13
CA THR A 181 -13.56 14.72 -15.77
C THR A 181 -14.27 13.72 -16.68
N THR A 182 -14.94 12.73 -16.09
CA THR A 182 -15.73 11.72 -16.81
C THR A 182 -17.06 12.30 -17.32
N SER A 183 -17.78 11.55 -18.14
CA SER A 183 -19.11 11.90 -18.66
C SER A 183 -20.18 12.12 -17.57
N THR A 184 -19.95 11.62 -16.35
CA THR A 184 -20.83 11.84 -15.19
C THR A 184 -20.44 13.05 -14.35
N GLY A 185 -19.39 13.80 -14.75
CA GLY A 185 -18.83 14.90 -13.96
C GLY A 185 -17.87 14.45 -12.85
N GLN A 186 -17.64 13.15 -12.67
CA GLN A 186 -16.67 12.66 -11.68
C GLN A 186 -15.23 12.95 -12.14
N VAL A 187 -14.41 13.51 -11.25
CA VAL A 187 -12.98 13.78 -11.50
C VAL A 187 -12.11 12.60 -11.08
N ILE A 188 -11.24 12.14 -11.98
CA ILE A 188 -10.24 11.11 -11.69
C ILE A 188 -9.08 11.70 -10.90
N LYS A 189 -8.78 11.13 -9.74
CA LYS A 189 -7.75 11.62 -8.80
C LYS A 189 -6.54 10.70 -8.69
N SER A 190 -6.69 9.39 -8.94
CA SER A 190 -5.62 8.40 -8.82
C SER A 190 -6.03 7.07 -9.45
N TYR A 191 -5.12 6.10 -9.49
CA TYR A 191 -5.34 4.75 -10.00
C TYR A 191 -4.64 3.69 -9.14
N SER A 192 -5.08 2.44 -9.25
CA SER A 192 -4.50 1.28 -8.55
C SER A 192 -3.34 0.66 -9.36
N ASP A 193 -2.57 -0.21 -8.72
CA ASP A 193 -1.48 -0.93 -9.39
C ASP A 193 -2.01 -1.86 -10.49
N HIS A 194 -3.23 -2.39 -10.33
CA HIS A 194 -3.89 -3.23 -11.33
C HIS A 194 -4.20 -2.50 -12.64
N THR A 195 -4.23 -1.17 -12.64
CA THR A 195 -4.40 -0.38 -13.86
C THR A 195 -3.24 -0.64 -14.82
N PHE A 196 -2.00 -0.81 -14.33
CA PHE A 196 -0.84 -1.08 -15.18
C PHE A 196 -0.93 -2.44 -15.89
N ASP A 197 -1.25 -3.51 -15.14
CA ASP A 197 -1.34 -4.87 -15.69
C ASP A 197 -2.37 -4.95 -16.83
N SER A 198 -3.44 -4.16 -16.69
CA SER A 198 -4.53 -4.09 -17.64
C SER A 198 -4.16 -3.31 -18.90
N ILE A 199 -3.15 -2.42 -18.85
CA ILE A 199 -2.65 -1.68 -20.01
C ILE A 199 -1.81 -2.59 -20.92
N PHE A 200 -0.92 -3.40 -20.35
CA PHE A 200 -0.02 -4.23 -21.14
C PHE A 200 -0.66 -5.54 -21.61
N GLY A 201 -1.49 -6.15 -20.76
CA GLY A 201 -2.06 -7.47 -21.06
C GLY A 201 -1.02 -8.59 -21.10
N VAL A 202 -1.49 -9.81 -21.41
CA VAL A 202 -0.66 -11.02 -21.50
C VAL A 202 -1.34 -12.03 -22.43
N ARG A 203 -0.56 -12.77 -23.22
CA ARG A 203 -1.10 -13.80 -24.14
C ARG A 203 -1.82 -14.91 -23.40
N LYS A 204 -1.30 -15.29 -22.25
CA LYS A 204 -1.86 -16.32 -21.37
C LYS A 204 -1.58 -15.95 -19.92
N ASP A 205 -2.63 -15.63 -19.19
CA ASP A 205 -2.55 -15.39 -17.75
C ASP A 205 -2.42 -16.72 -16.97
N PRO A 206 -2.21 -16.71 -15.63
CA PRO A 206 -2.11 -17.93 -14.83
C PRO A 206 -3.32 -18.87 -14.91
N HIS A 207 -4.47 -18.35 -15.34
CA HIS A 207 -5.71 -19.11 -15.51
C HIS A 207 -5.90 -19.60 -16.95
N GLY A 208 -4.94 -19.36 -17.83
CA GLY A 208 -4.97 -19.76 -19.23
C GLY A 208 -5.72 -18.80 -20.14
N ASN A 209 -6.16 -17.64 -19.65
CA ASN A 209 -6.94 -16.68 -20.43
C ASN A 209 -6.04 -15.66 -21.13
N ARG A 210 -6.40 -15.28 -22.35
CA ARG A 210 -5.79 -14.15 -23.05
C ARG A 210 -6.30 -12.84 -22.47
N ARG A 211 -5.40 -11.91 -22.16
CA ARG A 211 -5.70 -10.52 -21.79
C ARG A 211 -5.15 -9.61 -22.87
N ILE A 212 -6.03 -9.05 -23.69
CA ILE A 212 -5.66 -7.97 -24.61
C ILE A 212 -5.50 -6.72 -23.75
N GLY A 213 -4.39 -5.99 -23.88
CA GLY A 213 -4.21 -4.75 -23.11
C GLY A 213 -5.23 -3.68 -23.50
N VAL A 214 -5.50 -2.73 -22.60
CA VAL A 214 -6.30 -1.52 -22.88
C VAL A 214 -5.35 -0.33 -22.92
N SER A 215 -5.25 0.32 -24.08
CA SER A 215 -4.48 1.55 -24.23
C SER A 215 -5.06 2.69 -23.37
N ILE A 216 -4.22 3.67 -23.05
CA ILE A 216 -4.67 4.88 -22.34
C ILE A 216 -5.72 5.65 -23.15
N TYR A 217 -5.63 5.59 -24.48
CA TYR A 217 -6.63 6.16 -25.38
C TYR A 217 -8.00 5.49 -25.22
N GLU A 218 -8.06 4.15 -25.30
CA GLU A 218 -9.31 3.41 -25.07
C GLU A 218 -9.86 3.65 -23.65
N MET A 219 -8.98 3.84 -22.66
CA MET A 219 -9.39 4.22 -21.31
C MET A 219 -10.05 5.60 -21.26
N LYS A 220 -9.54 6.59 -22.02
CA LYS A 220 -10.19 7.90 -22.14
C LYS A 220 -11.56 7.79 -22.75
N GLU A 221 -11.70 7.02 -23.82
CA GLU A 221 -13.00 6.76 -24.46
C GLU A 221 -13.98 6.13 -23.47
N MET A 222 -13.53 5.23 -22.58
CA MET A 222 -14.39 4.72 -21.51
C MET A 222 -14.92 5.85 -20.62
N PHE A 223 -14.08 6.81 -20.24
CA PHE A 223 -14.52 7.91 -19.38
C PHE A 223 -15.44 8.92 -20.06
N THR A 224 -15.32 9.13 -21.37
CA THR A 224 -16.08 10.16 -22.12
C THR A 224 -17.32 9.61 -22.79
N GLU A 225 -17.24 8.41 -23.36
CA GLU A 225 -18.25 7.84 -24.24
C GLU A 225 -18.82 6.52 -23.70
N GLY A 226 -18.19 5.96 -22.67
CA GLY A 226 -18.59 4.69 -22.09
C GLY A 226 -20.00 4.74 -21.49
N ARG A 227 -20.75 3.66 -21.71
CA ARG A 227 -22.02 3.45 -21.02
C ARG A 227 -21.78 3.34 -19.52
N VAL A 228 -22.47 4.19 -18.77
CA VAL A 228 -22.31 4.32 -17.33
C VAL A 228 -23.21 3.33 -16.57
N LYS A 229 -22.66 2.69 -15.54
CA LYS A 229 -23.41 1.89 -14.55
C LYS A 229 -22.99 2.28 -13.13
N ARG A 230 -23.93 2.76 -12.34
CA ARG A 230 -23.73 3.07 -10.92
C ARG A 230 -23.88 1.81 -10.05
N ASN A 231 -23.06 1.69 -9.01
CA ASN A 231 -23.22 0.70 -7.95
C ASN A 231 -23.06 1.40 -6.59
N ASP A 232 -24.18 1.59 -5.89
CA ASP A 232 -24.23 2.32 -4.63
C ASP A 232 -23.71 1.50 -3.43
N GLU A 233 -23.88 0.18 -3.44
CA GLU A 233 -23.33 -0.70 -2.38
C GLU A 233 -21.80 -0.64 -2.34
N ARG A 234 -21.18 -0.59 -3.52
CA ARG A 234 -19.72 -0.51 -3.66
C ARG A 234 -19.19 0.92 -3.79
N LEU A 235 -20.08 1.92 -3.76
CA LEU A 235 -19.74 3.34 -3.90
C LEU A 235 -18.83 3.58 -5.10
N SER A 236 -19.28 3.10 -6.27
CA SER A 236 -18.49 3.10 -7.50
C SER A 236 -19.34 3.25 -8.76
N THR A 237 -18.69 3.73 -9.80
CA THR A 237 -19.25 3.91 -11.14
C THR A 237 -18.39 3.14 -12.13
N THR A 238 -19.04 2.34 -12.98
CA THR A 238 -18.39 1.57 -14.04
C THR A 238 -18.70 2.21 -15.39
N PHE A 239 -17.69 2.35 -16.23
CA PHE A 239 -17.81 2.86 -17.59
C PHE A 239 -17.44 1.76 -18.58
N HIS A 240 -18.37 1.42 -19.47
CA HIS A 240 -18.25 0.31 -20.41
C HIS A 240 -18.11 0.79 -21.86
N THR A 241 -17.16 0.23 -22.59
CA THR A 241 -17.05 0.38 -24.06
C THR A 241 -16.90 -0.99 -24.71
N VAL A 242 -16.75 -1.01 -26.04
CA VAL A 242 -16.44 -2.24 -26.78
C VAL A 242 -15.06 -2.82 -26.45
N HIS A 243 -14.18 -2.02 -25.85
CA HIS A 243 -12.80 -2.38 -25.47
C HIS A 243 -12.71 -2.99 -24.06
N GLY A 244 -13.76 -2.87 -23.25
CA GLY A 244 -13.76 -3.36 -21.87
C GLY A 244 -14.53 -2.44 -20.94
N TYR A 245 -14.10 -2.38 -19.68
CA TYR A 245 -14.67 -1.46 -18.71
C TYR A 245 -13.68 -0.99 -17.65
N VAL A 246 -13.94 0.20 -17.12
CA VAL A 246 -13.17 0.78 -16.02
C VAL A 246 -14.09 1.11 -14.85
N VAL A 247 -13.63 0.82 -13.63
CA VAL A 247 -14.37 1.06 -12.38
C VAL A 247 -13.68 2.16 -11.60
N VAL A 248 -14.44 3.21 -11.28
CA VAL A 248 -13.98 4.36 -10.49
C VAL A 248 -14.81 4.43 -9.21
N ASN A 249 -14.16 4.51 -8.05
CA ASN A 249 -14.87 4.71 -6.78
C ASN A 249 -15.24 6.19 -6.57
N ASP A 250 -16.10 6.48 -5.59
CA ASP A 250 -16.59 7.84 -5.30
C ASP A 250 -15.48 8.84 -4.95
N LYS A 251 -14.32 8.34 -4.52
CA LYS A 251 -13.14 9.18 -4.24
C LYS A 251 -12.36 9.54 -5.50
N GLY A 252 -12.82 9.13 -6.69
CA GLY A 252 -12.17 9.38 -7.97
C GLY A 252 -10.96 8.46 -8.23
N LYS A 253 -10.84 7.33 -7.54
CA LYS A 253 -9.76 6.36 -7.79
C LYS A 253 -10.22 5.31 -8.79
N ILE A 254 -9.44 5.10 -9.84
CA ILE A 254 -9.57 3.93 -10.72
C ILE A 254 -9.19 2.69 -9.91
N VAL A 255 -10.16 1.83 -9.65
CA VAL A 255 -9.98 0.63 -8.82
C VAL A 255 -9.55 -0.54 -9.67
N THR A 256 -10.18 -0.69 -10.85
CA THR A 256 -9.97 -1.79 -11.77
C THR A 256 -10.19 -1.31 -13.19
N LEU A 257 -9.31 -1.76 -14.09
CA LEU A 257 -9.53 -1.73 -15.53
C LEU A 257 -9.65 -3.19 -15.97
N VAL A 258 -10.66 -3.52 -16.77
CA VAL A 258 -10.84 -4.88 -17.28
C VAL A 258 -10.91 -4.81 -18.79
N PRO A 259 -9.92 -5.38 -19.50
CA PRO A 259 -10.03 -5.52 -20.94
C PRO A 259 -11.14 -6.49 -21.30
N ARG A 260 -11.71 -6.33 -22.50
CA ARG A 260 -12.59 -7.33 -23.06
C ARG A 260 -11.86 -8.68 -23.16
N LYS A 261 -12.52 -9.74 -22.70
CA LYS A 261 -12.04 -11.12 -22.94
C LYS A 261 -12.08 -11.36 -24.45
N GLY A 262 -10.91 -11.69 -25.01
CA GLY A 262 -10.78 -12.14 -26.39
C GLY A 262 -11.39 -13.52 -26.60
#